data_AF-X1ZK43-F1
#
_entry.id   AF-X1ZK43-F1
#
_cell.length_a   1.000
_cell.length_b   1.000
_cell.length_c   1.000
_cell.angle_alpha   90.00
_cell.angle_beta   90.00
_cell.angle_gamma   90.00
#
_symmetry.space_group_name_H-M   'P 1'
#
loop_
_entity.id
_entity.type
_entity.pdbx_description
1 polymer ?
#
loop_
_entity_poly.entity_id
_entity_poly.type
_entity_poly.pdbx_seq_one_letter_code
_entity_poly.pdbx_strand_id
1 'polypeptide(L)'
;MAEVLPKLRVDNSFTKKDEEAIMSDPRRRERVIKFLDLMEKKKTEVYHRFLDIIENHFPHIFLMITDDWKEEDSIHTMDEPIASHACLDDDWSGIHNARPFLIKEVDAVNIIQYMRSHDAIDDEEMALVQKEKDRYKRTEAFLDILEMKPHAFNDIFMDALGETYPHVYLAMSGDKDILDDDDDDDLYDPIHPIITTHQLALHGVLNMKGFALMSSSEFEYTEYTDYYRAIACVDVHMSRITECPRCQGLA
;
A
#
# COMPACT_ATOMS: atom_id res chain seq x y z
N MET A 1 3.01 -3.97 -15.15
CA MET A 1 4.33 -4.65 -15.28
C MET A 1 4.42 -5.56 -16.49
N ALA A 2 3.54 -6.54 -16.66
CA ALA A 2 3.57 -7.47 -17.81
C ALA A 2 3.50 -6.77 -19.18
N GLU A 3 2.85 -5.60 -19.27
CA GLU A 3 2.75 -4.82 -20.51
C GLU A 3 3.93 -3.87 -20.76
N VAL A 4 4.64 -3.48 -19.69
CA VAL A 4 5.71 -2.48 -19.72
C VAL A 4 7.06 -3.14 -20.03
N LEU A 5 7.36 -4.27 -19.37
CA LEU A 5 8.65 -4.96 -19.51
C LEU A 5 8.96 -5.39 -20.95
N PRO A 6 8.03 -5.97 -21.74
CA PRO A 6 8.31 -6.34 -23.12
C PRO A 6 8.68 -5.13 -24.01
N LYS A 7 8.09 -3.97 -23.74
CA LYS A 7 8.33 -2.73 -24.51
C LYS A 7 9.68 -2.09 -24.17
N LEU A 8 10.18 -2.33 -22.96
CA LEU A 8 11.52 -1.92 -22.54
C LEU A 8 12.64 -2.84 -23.06
N ARG A 9 12.35 -3.99 -23.68
CA ARG A 9 13.41 -4.88 -24.22
C ARG A 9 14.10 -4.34 -25.45
N VAL A 10 13.51 -3.33 -26.09
CA VAL A 10 14.06 -2.80 -27.33
C VAL A 10 15.43 -2.18 -27.06
N ASP A 11 16.37 -2.46 -27.96
CA ASP A 11 17.79 -2.08 -27.87
C ASP A 11 18.58 -2.73 -26.72
N ASN A 12 18.12 -3.88 -26.19
CA ASN A 12 18.76 -4.61 -25.08
C ASN A 12 18.93 -3.78 -23.79
N SER A 13 18.13 -2.72 -23.63
CA SER A 13 18.16 -1.84 -22.47
C SER A 13 17.68 -2.57 -21.20
N PHE A 14 16.60 -3.35 -21.32
CA PHE A 14 16.20 -4.37 -20.36
C PHE A 14 16.53 -5.78 -20.85
N THR A 15 17.40 -6.48 -20.12
CA THR A 15 17.80 -7.84 -20.47
C THR A 15 16.76 -8.86 -20.00
N LYS A 16 16.76 -10.05 -20.59
CA LYS A 16 15.91 -11.16 -20.10
C LYS A 16 16.18 -11.50 -18.63
N LYS A 17 17.43 -11.34 -18.17
CA LYS A 17 17.80 -11.56 -16.77
C LYS A 17 17.14 -10.56 -15.83
N ASP A 18 17.01 -9.30 -16.24
CA ASP A 18 16.35 -8.26 -15.45
C ASP A 18 14.85 -8.57 -15.31
N GLU A 19 14.21 -8.98 -16.42
CA GLU A 19 12.81 -9.43 -16.42
C GLU A 19 12.60 -10.64 -15.51
N GLU A 20 13.48 -11.65 -15.59
CA GLU A 20 13.43 -12.82 -14.70
C GLU A 20 13.64 -12.44 -13.23
N ALA A 21 14.55 -11.51 -12.93
CA ALA A 21 14.78 -11.04 -11.57
C ALA A 21 13.54 -10.31 -10.99
N ILE A 22 12.88 -9.48 -11.79
CA ILE A 22 11.62 -8.82 -11.40
C ILE A 22 10.53 -9.87 -11.21
N MET A 23 10.30 -10.71 -12.23
CA MET A 23 9.18 -11.66 -12.25
C MET A 23 9.35 -12.86 -11.29
N SER A 24 10.55 -13.07 -10.75
CA SER A 24 10.79 -14.06 -9.70
C SER A 24 10.00 -13.80 -8.41
N ASP A 25 9.61 -12.55 -8.17
CA ASP A 25 8.82 -12.20 -7.00
C ASP A 25 7.31 -12.37 -7.25
N PRO A 26 6.60 -13.20 -6.47
CA PRO A 26 5.16 -13.36 -6.64
C PRO A 26 4.37 -12.10 -6.26
N ARG A 27 4.93 -11.22 -5.42
CA ARG A 27 4.23 -10.04 -4.91
C ARG A 27 4.38 -8.88 -5.88
N ARG A 28 3.26 -8.31 -6.34
CA ARG A 28 3.27 -7.21 -7.33
C ARG A 28 4.09 -6.02 -6.83
N ARG A 29 3.95 -5.64 -5.56
CA ARG A 29 4.68 -4.53 -4.94
C ARG A 29 6.20 -4.73 -5.01
N GLU A 30 6.68 -5.88 -4.59
CA GLU A 30 8.11 -6.23 -4.66
C GLU A 30 8.64 -6.23 -6.09
N ARG A 31 7.81 -6.62 -7.07
CA ARG A 31 8.19 -6.51 -8.48
C ARG A 31 8.37 -5.07 -8.93
N VAL A 32 7.52 -4.15 -8.47
CA VAL A 32 7.64 -2.72 -8.78
C VAL A 32 8.89 -2.13 -8.13
N ILE A 33 9.14 -2.44 -6.86
CA ILE A 33 10.35 -2.00 -6.15
C ILE A 33 11.61 -2.48 -6.88
N LYS A 34 11.72 -3.78 -7.15
CA LYS A 34 12.84 -4.36 -7.91
C LYS A 34 13.00 -3.74 -9.30
N PHE A 35 11.88 -3.39 -9.96
CA PHE A 35 11.92 -2.71 -11.25
C PHE A 35 12.53 -1.32 -11.13
N LEU A 36 12.12 -0.53 -10.14
CA LEU A 36 12.67 0.81 -9.90
C LEU A 36 14.15 0.75 -9.52
N ASP A 37 14.55 -0.18 -8.65
CA ASP A 37 15.96 -0.41 -8.27
C ASP A 37 16.85 -0.79 -9.47
N LEU A 38 16.28 -1.49 -10.45
CA LEU A 38 16.97 -1.85 -11.69
C LEU A 38 17.04 -0.65 -12.63
N MET A 39 15.94 0.10 -12.80
CA MET A 39 15.87 1.31 -13.61
C MET A 39 16.90 2.35 -13.18
N GLU A 40 17.09 2.54 -11.88
CA GLU A 40 18.12 3.45 -11.33
C GLU A 40 19.54 3.10 -11.82
N LYS A 41 19.82 1.80 -12.01
CA LYS A 41 21.12 1.30 -12.48
C LYS A 41 21.25 1.30 -14.00
N LYS A 42 20.19 1.62 -14.73
CA LYS A 42 20.20 1.71 -16.20
C LYS A 42 20.65 3.09 -16.67
N LYS A 43 20.87 3.20 -17.98
CA LYS A 43 21.21 4.47 -18.60
C LYS A 43 19.98 5.36 -18.74
N THR A 44 20.19 6.67 -18.81
CA THR A 44 19.14 7.68 -18.93
C THR A 44 18.21 7.46 -20.13
N GLU A 45 18.70 6.91 -21.25
CA GLU A 45 17.87 6.63 -22.41
C GLU A 45 16.78 5.57 -22.12
N VAL A 46 17.06 4.65 -21.19
CA VAL A 46 16.08 3.64 -20.76
C VAL A 46 14.97 4.28 -19.95
N TYR A 47 15.31 5.29 -19.14
CA TYR A 47 14.34 6.07 -18.38
C TYR A 47 13.41 6.90 -19.27
N HIS A 48 13.95 7.62 -20.25
CA HIS A 48 13.12 8.35 -21.22
C HIS A 48 12.17 7.41 -21.96
N ARG A 49 12.64 6.23 -22.37
CA ARG A 49 11.78 5.23 -22.99
C ARG A 49 10.69 4.72 -22.06
N PHE A 50 11.01 4.54 -20.77
CA PHE A 50 10.00 4.21 -19.78
C PHE A 50 8.93 5.29 -19.71
N LEU A 51 9.33 6.56 -19.65
CA LEU A 51 8.40 7.69 -19.69
C LEU A 51 7.53 7.68 -20.96
N ASP A 52 8.10 7.46 -22.14
CA ASP A 52 7.32 7.33 -23.39
C ASP A 52 6.28 6.20 -23.30
N ILE A 53 6.63 5.07 -22.69
CA ILE A 53 5.71 3.94 -22.50
C ILE A 53 4.58 4.33 -21.54
N ILE A 54 4.91 5.00 -20.43
CA ILE A 54 3.92 5.45 -19.43
C ILE A 54 3.03 6.54 -20.03
N GLU A 55 3.55 7.51 -20.77
CA GLU A 55 2.76 8.54 -21.46
C GLU A 55 1.71 7.90 -22.38
N ASN A 56 2.12 6.91 -23.17
CA ASN A 56 1.24 6.25 -24.14
C ASN A 56 0.20 5.31 -23.52
N HIS A 57 0.48 4.70 -22.36
CA HIS A 57 -0.38 3.64 -21.77
C HIS A 57 -1.07 4.06 -20.48
N PHE A 58 -0.47 4.97 -19.73
CA PHE A 58 -0.89 5.43 -18.42
C PHE A 58 -0.70 6.95 -18.34
N PRO A 59 -1.38 7.75 -19.18
CA PRO A 59 -1.15 9.19 -19.29
C PRO A 59 -1.36 9.93 -17.97
N HIS A 60 -2.26 9.44 -17.11
CA HIS A 60 -2.48 9.99 -15.77
C HIS A 60 -1.27 9.79 -14.84
N ILE A 61 -0.61 8.62 -14.89
CA ILE A 61 0.63 8.36 -14.14
C ILE A 61 1.77 9.22 -14.71
N PHE A 62 1.84 9.37 -16.03
CA PHE A 62 2.84 10.23 -16.66
C PHE A 62 2.70 11.68 -16.20
N LEU A 63 1.48 12.24 -16.25
CA LEU A 63 1.21 13.60 -15.77
C LEU A 63 1.63 13.75 -14.31
N MET A 64 1.23 12.83 -13.42
CA MET A 64 1.65 12.83 -12.02
C MET A 64 3.18 12.84 -11.87
N ILE A 65 3.89 11.98 -12.61
CA ILE A 65 5.36 11.92 -12.55
C ILE A 65 6.01 13.19 -13.12
N THR A 66 5.39 13.90 -14.07
CA THR A 66 6.03 15.03 -14.77
C THR A 66 5.57 16.41 -14.34
N ASP A 67 4.40 16.52 -13.71
CA ASP A 67 3.85 17.80 -13.26
C ASP A 67 4.44 18.21 -11.90
N ASP A 68 4.73 17.26 -11.01
CA ASP A 68 5.49 17.50 -9.77
C ASP A 68 6.88 18.11 -10.03
N TRP A 69 7.42 17.94 -11.25
CA TRP A 69 8.73 18.46 -11.64
C TRP A 69 8.70 19.93 -12.11
N LYS A 70 7.52 20.51 -12.33
CA LYS A 70 7.40 21.87 -12.86
C LYS A 70 7.26 22.93 -11.76
N GLU A 71 7.07 22.54 -10.50
CA GLU A 71 6.68 23.48 -9.45
C GLU A 71 7.85 24.10 -8.67
N GLU A 72 9.09 23.60 -8.75
CA GLU A 72 10.18 24.15 -7.92
C GLU A 72 10.83 25.45 -8.45
N ASP A 73 10.67 25.80 -9.73
CA ASP A 73 11.30 27.01 -10.31
C ASP A 73 10.30 28.14 -10.67
N SER A 74 9.00 27.91 -10.51
CA SER A 74 7.99 28.95 -10.73
C SER A 74 7.80 29.77 -9.44
N ILE A 75 8.60 30.83 -9.30
CA ILE A 75 8.35 31.92 -8.34
C ILE A 75 6.96 32.49 -8.65
N HIS A 76 5.94 31.99 -7.95
CA HIS A 76 4.55 32.39 -8.15
C HIS A 76 4.36 33.88 -7.88
N THR A 77 3.95 34.59 -8.93
CA THR A 77 3.24 35.87 -8.84
C THR A 77 1.79 35.60 -8.44
N MET A 78 1.29 36.36 -7.47
CA MET A 78 0.20 35.99 -6.55
C MET A 78 -1.26 36.09 -7.04
N ASP A 79 -1.59 36.18 -8.34
CA ASP A 79 -2.92 36.69 -8.72
C ASP A 79 -3.81 35.86 -9.66
N GLU A 80 -3.53 34.57 -9.92
CA GLU A 80 -4.52 33.71 -10.59
C GLU A 80 -5.12 32.67 -9.63
N PRO A 81 -6.47 32.64 -9.45
CA PRO A 81 -7.13 31.57 -8.74
C PRO A 81 -7.03 30.32 -9.62
N ILE A 82 -5.96 29.57 -9.42
CA ILE A 82 -5.82 28.21 -9.91
C ILE A 82 -7.08 27.49 -9.46
N ALA A 83 -7.92 27.11 -10.42
CA ALA A 83 -9.00 26.18 -10.18
C ALA A 83 -8.34 24.99 -9.50
N SER A 84 -8.57 24.86 -8.19
CA SER A 84 -7.94 23.84 -7.37
C SER A 84 -8.08 22.55 -8.14
N HIS A 85 -6.97 22.07 -8.70
CA HIS A 85 -6.80 20.66 -8.95
C HIS A 85 -7.21 20.07 -7.62
N ALA A 86 -8.41 19.48 -7.58
CA ALA A 86 -8.83 18.71 -6.44
C ALA A 86 -7.69 17.71 -6.32
N CYS A 87 -6.81 17.99 -5.36
CA CYS A 87 -5.94 17.02 -4.77
C CYS A 87 -6.88 15.83 -4.63
N LEU A 88 -6.62 14.79 -5.43
CA LEU A 88 -7.25 13.51 -5.24
C LEU A 88 -6.73 13.14 -3.86
N ASP A 89 -7.38 13.67 -2.83
CA ASP A 89 -7.12 13.36 -1.45
C ASP A 89 -7.12 11.86 -1.46
N ASP A 90 -5.94 11.31 -1.20
CA ASP A 90 -5.68 9.90 -1.37
C ASP A 90 -6.59 9.21 -0.36
N ASP A 91 -7.83 8.87 -0.76
CA ASP A 91 -8.83 8.31 0.14
C ASP A 91 -8.36 6.96 0.70
N TRP A 92 -7.32 6.38 0.08
CA TRP A 92 -6.61 5.22 0.60
C TRP A 92 -5.62 5.57 1.72
N SER A 93 -5.22 6.82 1.90
CA SER A 93 -4.32 7.25 2.98
C SER A 93 -4.87 6.91 4.37
N GLY A 94 -6.20 7.03 4.57
CA GLY A 94 -6.85 6.60 5.81
C GLY A 94 -6.67 5.10 6.06
N ILE A 95 -6.88 4.29 5.01
CA ILE A 95 -6.71 2.83 5.05
C ILE A 95 -5.23 2.45 5.20
N HIS A 96 -4.33 3.18 4.56
CA HIS A 96 -2.89 2.98 4.63
C HIS A 96 -2.37 3.21 6.05
N ASN A 97 -2.80 4.32 6.67
CA ASN A 97 -2.44 4.65 8.04
C ASN A 97 -3.05 3.67 9.06
N ALA A 98 -4.28 3.21 8.80
CA ALA A 98 -4.96 2.23 9.64
C ALA A 98 -4.57 0.77 9.33
N ARG A 99 -3.67 0.53 8.37
CA ARG A 99 -3.34 -0.81 7.90
C ARG A 99 -2.91 -1.78 9.02
N PRO A 100 -2.03 -1.42 9.97
CA PRO A 100 -1.67 -2.32 11.07
C PRO A 100 -2.86 -2.68 11.95
N PHE A 101 -3.78 -1.73 12.15
CA PHE A 101 -5.01 -1.92 12.91
C PHE A 101 -5.99 -2.84 12.17
N LEU A 102 -6.23 -2.59 10.88
CA LEU A 102 -7.08 -3.42 10.02
C LEU A 102 -6.58 -4.87 9.95
N ILE A 103 -5.28 -5.08 9.76
CA ILE A 103 -4.68 -6.43 9.75
C ILE A 103 -4.94 -7.17 11.08
N LYS A 104 -4.97 -6.44 12.20
CA LYS A 104 -5.19 -7.02 13.53
C LYS A 104 -6.65 -7.33 13.80
N GLU A 105 -7.57 -6.44 13.42
CA GLU A 105 -8.99 -6.52 13.81
C GLU A 105 -9.88 -7.21 12.75
N VAL A 106 -9.49 -7.16 11.47
CA VAL A 106 -10.31 -7.66 10.36
C VAL A 106 -9.86 -9.05 9.88
N ASP A 107 -10.82 -9.92 9.56
CA ASP A 107 -10.60 -11.10 8.71
C ASP A 107 -11.23 -10.88 7.34
N ALA A 108 -10.40 -10.77 6.30
CA ALA A 108 -10.86 -10.49 4.95
C ALA A 108 -11.87 -11.50 4.39
N VAL A 109 -11.96 -12.73 4.92
CA VAL A 109 -12.97 -13.72 4.47
C VAL A 109 -14.39 -13.21 4.66
N ASN A 110 -14.63 -12.45 5.72
CA ASN A 110 -15.98 -11.96 6.03
C ASN A 110 -16.36 -10.75 5.17
N ILE A 111 -15.38 -9.91 4.82
CA ILE A 111 -15.59 -8.71 4.01
C ILE A 111 -15.66 -9.03 2.52
N ILE A 112 -14.81 -9.95 2.05
CA ILE A 112 -14.64 -10.18 0.61
C ILE A 112 -15.92 -10.70 -0.07
N GLN A 113 -16.79 -11.38 0.68
CA GLN A 113 -18.09 -11.82 0.17
C GLN A 113 -19.03 -10.65 -0.12
N TYR A 114 -19.06 -9.66 0.79
CA TYR A 114 -19.84 -8.43 0.60
C TYR A 114 -19.28 -7.61 -0.56
N MET A 115 -17.96 -7.47 -0.65
CA MET A 115 -17.34 -6.75 -1.76
C MET A 115 -17.60 -7.43 -3.10
N ARG A 116 -17.58 -8.77 -3.15
CA ARG A 116 -17.93 -9.53 -4.35
C ARG A 116 -19.40 -9.33 -4.76
N SER A 117 -20.34 -9.28 -3.82
CA SER A 117 -21.76 -9.07 -4.15
C SER A 117 -22.06 -7.68 -4.72
N HIS A 118 -21.12 -6.73 -4.56
CA HIS A 118 -21.18 -5.38 -5.10
C HIS A 118 -20.23 -5.17 -6.29
N ASP A 119 -19.78 -6.26 -6.92
CA ASP A 119 -18.88 -6.26 -8.08
C ASP A 119 -17.55 -5.51 -7.84
N ALA A 120 -17.13 -5.38 -6.57
CA ALA A 120 -15.89 -4.70 -6.20
C ALA A 120 -14.66 -5.59 -6.32
N ILE A 121 -14.85 -6.89 -6.14
CA ILE A 121 -13.81 -7.90 -6.19
C ILE A 121 -14.26 -9.03 -7.10
N ASP A 122 -13.38 -9.44 -8.01
CA ASP A 122 -13.65 -10.54 -8.93
C ASP A 122 -13.30 -11.92 -8.35
N ASP A 123 -13.62 -12.98 -9.11
CA ASP A 123 -13.40 -14.37 -8.68
C ASP A 123 -11.91 -14.73 -8.54
N GLU A 124 -11.04 -14.10 -9.33
CA GLU A 124 -9.60 -14.35 -9.29
C GLU A 124 -8.98 -13.70 -8.06
N GLU A 125 -9.31 -12.45 -7.81
CA GLU A 125 -8.93 -11.69 -6.61
C GLU A 125 -9.43 -12.38 -5.33
N MET A 126 -10.69 -12.85 -5.33
CA MET A 126 -11.23 -13.62 -4.22
C MET A 126 -10.43 -14.90 -3.97
N ALA A 127 -10.11 -15.64 -5.03
CA ALA A 127 -9.31 -16.86 -4.93
C ALA A 127 -7.88 -16.59 -4.40
N LEU A 128 -7.28 -15.46 -4.77
CA LEU A 128 -5.96 -15.04 -4.26
C LEU A 128 -5.99 -14.82 -2.75
N VAL A 129 -6.99 -14.11 -2.23
CA VAL A 129 -7.15 -13.88 -0.78
C VAL A 129 -7.42 -15.20 -0.07
N GLN A 130 -8.32 -16.04 -0.60
CA GLN A 130 -8.68 -17.31 0.04
C GLN A 130 -7.56 -18.36 0.03
N LYS A 131 -6.57 -18.23 -0.86
CA LYS A 131 -5.40 -19.11 -0.89
C LYS A 131 -4.52 -18.95 0.36
N GLU A 132 -4.54 -17.76 0.98
CA GLU A 132 -3.80 -17.49 2.20
C GLU A 132 -4.49 -18.11 3.43
N LYS A 133 -3.75 -18.98 4.13
CA LYS A 133 -4.26 -19.70 5.31
C LYS A 133 -4.19 -18.89 6.59
N ASP A 134 -3.17 -18.03 6.69
CA ASP A 134 -2.96 -17.19 7.85
C ASP A 134 -3.85 -15.95 7.77
N ARG A 135 -4.57 -15.64 8.86
CA ARG A 135 -5.53 -14.52 8.90
C ARG A 135 -4.84 -13.19 8.58
N TYR A 136 -3.68 -12.93 9.17
CA TYR A 136 -2.99 -11.65 9.01
C TYR A 136 -2.50 -11.46 7.59
N LYS A 137 -1.83 -12.48 7.02
CA LYS A 137 -1.38 -12.46 5.62
C LYS A 137 -2.54 -12.38 4.63
N ARG A 138 -3.66 -13.01 4.95
CA ARG A 138 -4.87 -12.95 4.13
C ARG A 138 -5.47 -11.55 4.13
N THR A 139 -5.61 -10.92 5.28
CA THR A 139 -6.09 -9.53 5.37
C THR A 139 -5.10 -8.57 4.70
N GLU A 140 -3.80 -8.78 4.86
CA GLU A 140 -2.77 -8.01 4.15
C GLU A 140 -2.91 -8.13 2.62
N ALA A 141 -3.04 -9.34 2.08
CA ALA A 141 -3.23 -9.58 0.65
C ALA A 141 -4.53 -8.94 0.12
N PHE A 142 -5.58 -8.94 0.93
CA PHE A 142 -6.83 -8.26 0.61
C PHE A 142 -6.66 -6.73 0.56
N LEU A 143 -5.95 -6.14 1.53
CA LEU A 143 -5.67 -4.70 1.51
C LEU A 143 -4.76 -4.30 0.33
N ASP A 144 -3.81 -5.14 -0.06
CA ASP A 144 -3.03 -4.93 -1.29
C ASP A 144 -3.91 -4.89 -2.54
N ILE A 145 -4.95 -5.73 -2.61
CA ILE A 145 -5.92 -5.70 -3.72
C ILE A 145 -6.74 -4.42 -3.67
N LEU A 146 -7.19 -4.03 -2.48
CA LEU A 146 -8.05 -2.88 -2.27
C LEU A 146 -7.36 -1.56 -2.65
N GLU A 147 -6.09 -1.39 -2.30
CA GLU A 147 -5.26 -0.23 -2.69
C GLU A 147 -5.08 -0.08 -4.22
N MET A 148 -5.34 -1.15 -4.99
CA MET A 148 -5.31 -1.10 -6.45
C MET A 148 -6.65 -0.75 -7.09
N LYS A 149 -7.72 -0.63 -6.29
CA LYS A 149 -9.06 -0.33 -6.78
C LYS A 149 -9.27 1.17 -6.95
N PRO A 150 -10.14 1.58 -7.90
CA PRO A 150 -10.61 2.96 -7.97
C PRO A 150 -11.19 3.45 -6.64
N HIS A 151 -11.04 4.74 -6.34
CA HIS A 151 -11.53 5.34 -5.08
C HIS A 151 -13.02 5.09 -4.79
N ALA A 152 -13.84 4.93 -5.84
CA ALA A 152 -15.26 4.59 -5.71
C ALA A 152 -15.53 3.27 -4.95
N PHE A 153 -14.52 2.42 -4.76
CA PHE A 153 -14.64 1.19 -3.98
C PHE A 153 -14.36 1.37 -2.49
N ASN A 154 -13.86 2.53 -2.06
CA ASN A 154 -13.66 2.85 -0.65
C ASN A 154 -14.98 2.83 0.12
N ASP A 155 -16.01 3.51 -0.42
CA ASP A 155 -17.36 3.54 0.20
C ASP A 155 -17.92 2.11 0.40
N ILE A 156 -17.77 1.24 -0.60
CA ILE A 156 -18.22 -0.16 -0.53
C ILE A 156 -17.44 -0.92 0.56
N PHE A 157 -16.14 -0.67 0.70
CA PHE A 157 -15.34 -1.26 1.76
C PHE A 157 -15.75 -0.75 3.14
N MET A 158 -16.02 0.55 3.28
CA MET A 158 -16.49 1.15 4.53
C MET A 158 -17.87 0.61 4.92
N ASP A 159 -18.80 0.45 3.96
CA ASP A 159 -20.09 -0.20 4.21
C ASP A 159 -19.91 -1.65 4.67
N ALA A 160 -19.01 -2.40 4.03
CA ALA A 160 -18.71 -3.78 4.43
C ALA A 160 -18.14 -3.87 5.85
N LEU A 161 -17.29 -2.91 6.23
CA LEU A 161 -16.81 -2.76 7.61
C LEU A 161 -17.96 -2.40 8.55
N GLY A 162 -18.88 -1.51 8.18
CA GLY A 162 -20.03 -1.14 9.01
C GLY A 162 -20.93 -2.35 9.32
N GLU A 163 -21.17 -3.20 8.33
CA GLU A 163 -22.00 -4.41 8.47
C GLU A 163 -21.29 -5.52 9.28
N THR A 164 -19.99 -5.72 9.04
CA THR A 164 -19.26 -6.89 9.57
C THR A 164 -18.49 -6.59 10.86
N TYR A 165 -17.93 -5.38 10.95
CA TYR A 165 -17.05 -4.91 12.01
C TYR A 165 -17.42 -3.48 12.44
N PRO A 166 -18.61 -3.24 13.04
CA PRO A 166 -19.07 -1.89 13.38
C PRO A 166 -18.07 -1.07 14.21
N HIS A 167 -17.32 -1.71 15.11
CA HIS A 167 -16.29 -1.07 15.92
C HIS A 167 -15.06 -0.61 15.10
N VAL A 168 -14.68 -1.36 14.06
CA VAL A 168 -13.62 -0.96 13.14
C VAL A 168 -14.09 0.19 12.27
N TYR A 169 -15.33 0.12 11.75
CA TYR A 169 -15.93 1.20 10.97
C TYR A 169 -15.94 2.52 11.76
N LEU A 170 -16.43 2.50 13.00
CA LEU A 170 -16.44 3.69 13.86
C LEU A 170 -15.03 4.24 14.14
N ALA A 171 -14.05 3.36 14.37
CA ALA A 171 -12.67 3.78 14.55
C ALA A 171 -12.06 4.41 13.27
N MET A 172 -12.51 3.96 12.09
CA MET A 172 -12.05 4.42 10.78
C MET A 172 -12.76 5.69 10.31
N SER A 173 -14.04 5.88 10.65
CA SER A 173 -14.85 7.01 10.18
C SER A 173 -14.46 8.35 10.81
N GLY A 174 -13.54 8.34 11.78
CA GLY A 174 -12.99 9.57 12.35
C GLY A 174 -13.98 10.33 13.22
N ASP A 175 -15.05 9.69 13.70
CA ASP A 175 -15.87 10.19 14.82
C ASP A 175 -15.03 10.15 16.11
N LYS A 176 -14.02 11.01 16.17
CA LYS A 176 -13.21 11.27 17.36
C LYS A 176 -14.06 11.88 18.47
N ASP A 177 -15.18 12.50 18.12
CA ASP A 177 -16.13 13.09 19.06
C ASP A 177 -16.80 12.06 20.01
N ILE A 178 -16.63 10.74 19.77
CA ILE A 178 -17.12 9.70 20.70
C ILE A 178 -16.07 9.37 21.77
N LEU A 179 -14.83 9.83 21.64
CA LEU A 179 -13.73 9.57 22.57
C LEU A 179 -13.17 10.82 23.25
N ASP A 180 -13.69 12.01 22.94
CA ASP A 180 -13.30 13.28 23.57
C ASP A 180 -14.23 13.69 24.75
N ASP A 181 -14.93 12.73 25.37
CA ASP A 181 -15.65 12.92 26.65
C ASP A 181 -14.74 12.67 27.88
N ASP A 182 -13.42 12.81 27.72
CA ASP A 182 -12.44 12.78 28.82
C ASP A 182 -12.09 14.22 29.28
N ASP A 183 -13.08 14.88 29.89
CA ASP A 183 -12.85 15.91 30.91
C ASP A 183 -12.59 15.26 32.30
N ASP A 184 -12.32 13.94 32.35
CA ASP A 184 -11.89 13.21 33.54
C ASP A 184 -10.43 12.70 33.36
N ASP A 185 -9.51 13.67 33.31
CA ASP A 185 -8.11 13.48 33.71
C ASP A 185 -8.07 12.72 35.05
N ASP A 186 -7.72 11.42 35.04
CA ASP A 186 -6.96 10.72 36.09
C ASP A 186 -7.17 9.19 36.16
N LEU A 187 -7.67 8.46 35.14
CA LEU A 187 -7.59 6.98 35.24
C LEU A 187 -7.74 6.15 33.95
N TYR A 188 -6.98 6.41 32.88
CA TYR A 188 -6.83 5.41 31.82
C TYR A 188 -5.37 5.23 31.37
N ASP A 189 -4.75 4.18 31.92
CA ASP A 189 -3.57 3.55 31.34
C ASP A 189 -3.92 3.05 29.92
N PRO A 190 -3.03 3.21 28.93
CA PRO A 190 -3.27 2.77 27.56
C PRO A 190 -3.58 1.27 27.54
N ILE A 191 -4.77 0.97 27.04
CA ILE A 191 -5.39 -0.36 27.00
C ILE A 191 -4.41 -1.40 26.42
N HIS A 192 -3.85 -2.21 27.31
CA HIS A 192 -3.57 -3.61 27.02
C HIS A 192 -4.89 -4.28 26.63
N PRO A 193 -4.98 -5.07 25.54
CA PRO A 193 -6.21 -5.74 25.17
C PRO A 193 -6.60 -6.76 26.26
N ILE A 194 -7.60 -6.40 27.07
CA ILE A 194 -8.27 -7.30 28.00
C ILE A 194 -9.13 -8.24 27.16
N ILE A 195 -8.59 -9.42 26.91
CA ILE A 195 -9.36 -10.59 26.49
C ILE A 195 -10.36 -10.90 27.61
N THR A 196 -11.64 -10.63 27.38
CA THR A 196 -12.73 -11.11 28.22
C THR A 196 -12.95 -12.59 27.97
N THR A 197 -12.12 -13.44 28.59
CA THR A 197 -12.44 -14.86 28.79
C THR A 197 -13.53 -14.99 29.85
N HIS A 198 -14.80 -14.87 29.46
CA HIS A 198 -15.91 -15.46 30.19
C HIS A 198 -17.10 -15.78 29.28
N GLN A 199 -17.00 -16.89 28.55
CA GLN A 199 -18.11 -17.82 28.30
C GLN A 199 -17.57 -19.07 27.61
N LEU A 200 -17.37 -20.14 28.40
CA LEU A 200 -17.56 -21.55 28.04
C LEU A 200 -17.10 -22.41 29.24
N ALA A 201 -17.91 -22.40 30.29
CA ALA A 201 -17.87 -23.43 31.32
C ALA A 201 -19.22 -24.14 31.29
N LEU A 202 -19.35 -25.12 30.37
CA LEU A 202 -20.26 -26.27 30.45
C LEU A 202 -20.02 -27.15 29.21
N HIS A 203 -19.06 -28.07 29.31
CA HIS A 203 -19.18 -29.49 28.96
C HIS A 203 -17.79 -30.15 28.82
N GLY A 204 -17.57 -31.21 29.59
CA GLY A 204 -16.89 -32.41 29.10
C GLY A 204 -15.36 -32.45 29.13
N VAL A 205 -14.83 -32.94 30.25
CA VAL A 205 -13.78 -33.98 30.35
C VAL A 205 -13.16 -34.42 29.00
N LEU A 206 -11.85 -34.21 28.81
CA LEU A 206 -10.86 -35.24 28.44
C LEU A 206 -9.43 -34.68 28.23
N ASN A 207 -8.51 -35.28 28.98
CA ASN A 207 -7.13 -35.62 28.62
C ASN A 207 -6.08 -34.51 28.40
N MET A 208 -5.30 -34.24 29.46
CA MET A 208 -3.94 -33.72 29.37
C MET A 208 -2.99 -34.81 28.83
N LYS A 209 -2.25 -34.51 27.75
CA LYS A 209 -0.82 -34.87 27.61
C LYS A 209 -0.19 -34.24 26.37
N GLY A 210 0.79 -33.36 26.64
CA GLY A 210 1.95 -33.14 25.79
C GLY A 210 1.80 -32.09 24.71
N PHE A 211 2.45 -30.94 24.87
CA PHE A 211 3.38 -30.48 23.84
C PHE A 211 4.40 -29.51 24.44
N ALA A 212 5.65 -29.74 24.08
CA ALA A 212 6.84 -29.03 24.54
C ALA A 212 7.21 -27.90 23.58
N LEU A 213 7.87 -26.88 24.13
CA LEU A 213 8.91 -26.03 23.55
C LEU A 213 8.72 -25.49 22.12
N MET A 214 8.50 -24.18 21.99
CA MET A 214 9.15 -23.28 20.98
C MET A 214 9.13 -21.86 21.58
N SER A 215 10.23 -21.43 22.20
CA SER A 215 11.24 -20.52 21.63
C SER A 215 10.68 -19.13 21.29
N SER A 216 10.91 -18.19 22.20
CA SER A 216 10.84 -16.74 21.98
C SER A 216 11.75 -16.36 20.80
N SER A 217 11.17 -15.78 19.75
CA SER A 217 11.91 -14.98 18.78
C SER A 217 11.45 -13.54 18.96
N GLU A 218 12.35 -12.72 19.51
CA GLU A 218 12.29 -11.27 19.44
C GLU A 218 12.18 -10.87 17.96
N PHE A 219 11.09 -10.19 17.60
CA PHE A 219 10.94 -9.60 16.27
C PHE A 219 11.38 -8.14 16.37
N GLU A 220 12.55 -7.84 15.80
CA GLU A 220 13.03 -6.47 15.61
C GLU A 220 12.15 -5.77 14.57
N TYR A 221 11.42 -4.75 15.02
CA TYR A 221 10.71 -3.79 14.18
C TYR A 221 11.70 -2.75 13.67
N THR A 222 12.24 -2.92 12.45
CA THR A 222 13.10 -1.89 11.82
C THR A 222 12.84 -1.62 10.33
N GLU A 223 11.91 -2.29 9.65
CA GLU A 223 11.74 -2.14 8.18
C GLU A 223 10.69 -1.10 7.73
N TYR A 224 9.99 -0.40 8.64
CA TYR A 224 8.84 0.43 8.26
C TYR A 224 9.18 1.87 7.83
N THR A 225 10.43 2.32 8.01
CA THR A 225 10.88 3.65 7.57
C THR A 225 11.30 3.73 6.10
N ASP A 226 11.40 2.59 5.39
CA ASP A 226 11.97 2.57 4.05
C ASP A 226 10.95 2.85 2.91
N TYR A 227 9.64 2.82 3.20
CA TYR A 227 8.58 3.18 2.23
C TYR A 227 8.64 4.66 1.81
N TYR A 228 8.77 5.57 2.78
CA TYR A 228 8.96 7.00 2.50
C TYR A 228 10.37 7.32 2.01
N ARG A 229 11.38 6.48 2.32
CA ARG A 229 12.66 6.58 1.62
C ARG A 229 12.56 6.17 0.15
N ALA A 230 11.73 5.22 -0.27
CA ALA A 230 11.67 4.86 -1.67
C ALA A 230 11.08 5.99 -2.54
N ILE A 231 10.01 6.65 -2.07
CA ILE A 231 9.41 7.81 -2.76
C ILE A 231 10.29 9.06 -2.59
N ALA A 232 10.81 9.34 -1.40
CA ALA A 232 11.73 10.46 -1.20
C ALA A 232 13.15 10.21 -1.78
N CYS A 233 13.55 8.97 -2.06
CA CYS A 233 14.77 8.66 -2.82
C CYS A 233 14.55 8.93 -4.30
N VAL A 234 13.33 8.80 -4.84
CA VAL A 234 13.05 9.29 -6.20
C VAL A 234 13.31 10.80 -6.24
N ASP A 235 12.81 11.58 -5.27
CA ASP A 235 13.10 13.03 -5.19
C ASP A 235 14.59 13.35 -4.94
N VAL A 236 15.20 12.79 -3.89
CA VAL A 236 16.60 13.09 -3.51
C VAL A 236 17.64 12.54 -4.50
N HIS A 237 17.32 11.50 -5.27
CA HIS A 237 18.27 10.88 -6.21
C HIS A 237 18.13 11.41 -7.64
N MET A 238 16.97 11.93 -8.02
CA MET A 238 16.79 12.65 -9.29
C MET A 238 17.56 13.99 -9.32
N SER A 239 17.67 14.70 -8.18
CA SER A 239 18.51 15.90 -8.07
C SER A 239 20.01 15.63 -8.31
N ARG A 240 20.48 14.38 -8.18
CA ARG A 240 21.89 14.00 -8.41
C ARG A 240 22.21 13.67 -9.86
N ILE A 241 21.20 13.37 -10.68
CA ILE A 241 21.39 13.08 -12.11
C ILE A 241 21.72 14.37 -12.88
N THR A 242 21.18 15.52 -12.45
CA THR A 242 21.43 16.85 -13.05
C THR A 242 22.79 17.44 -12.67
N GLU A 243 23.40 17.01 -11.56
CA GLU A 243 24.72 17.47 -11.11
C GLU A 243 25.91 16.70 -11.70
N CYS A 244 25.69 15.73 -12.60
CA CYS A 244 26.78 14.96 -13.19
C CYS A 244 27.66 15.83 -14.13
N PRO A 245 28.95 16.08 -13.80
CA PRO A 245 29.83 16.92 -14.64
C PRO A 245 30.11 16.31 -16.01
N ARG A 246 29.80 15.01 -16.18
CA ARG A 246 29.95 14.26 -17.44
C ARG A 246 28.84 14.56 -18.45
N CYS A 247 27.71 15.13 -18.00
CA CYS A 247 26.54 15.45 -18.83
C CYS A 247 26.51 16.91 -19.30
N GLN A 248 27.33 17.80 -18.74
CA GLN A 248 27.38 19.23 -19.10
C GLN A 248 28.16 19.54 -20.40
N GLY A 249 28.58 18.52 -21.16
CA GLY A 249 29.43 18.68 -22.36
C GLY A 249 28.76 18.39 -23.70
N LEU A 250 27.43 18.23 -23.74
CA LEU A 250 26.69 17.83 -24.96
C LEU A 250 25.50 18.75 -25.31
N ALA A 251 25.52 19.99 -24.83
CA ALA A 251 24.63 21.05 -25.34
C ALA A 251 25.26 21.75 -26.56
#